data_AF-A0A2E3X4Q6-F1
#
_entry.id   AF-A0A2E3X4Q6-F1
#
_cell.length_a   1.000
_cell.length_b   1.000
_cell.length_c   1.000
_cell.angle_alpha   90.00
_cell.angle_beta   90.00
_cell.angle_gamma   90.00
#
_symmetry.space_group_name_H-M   'P 1'
#
loop_
_entity.id
_entity.type
_entity.pdbx_description
1 polymer ?
#
loop_
_entity_poly.entity_id
_entity_poly.type
_entity_poly.pdbx_seq_one_letter_code
_entity_poly.pdbx_strand_id
1 'polypeptide(L)'
;MRQDLIGYLLDSVDEEERAEIESARQNPETAGKIEHDLAMLERALQPLERDRDVITPPTGLAERTIAAVKQASTDTRPTLSESVESDSIIRPRVWLDRVILTAASLAAIILLAPLLLETMEDARATRAQQNLQKVATALQGYADVHSMYPTPPNEGPLSRAGLYAPTLVSEHRIQPDDGLLVYPGSALNRKGDFQIPSKEELEAALGTEKFEKLIDVMGGDYGYTLGYRDESGRLKPNRNQQRSHHPIMADAPDASGKQSSNHPDGAHHIVYEDGHVERIWVTSSTLDKLHKNDHLYLNNDGKIAAGKNVEDAVIGDSHHQP
;
A
#
# COMPACT_ATOMS: atom_id res chain seq x y z
N MET A 1 -37.29 3.87 20.57
CA MET A 1 -37.71 5.05 19.78
C MET A 1 -38.31 4.71 18.43
N ARG A 2 -37.57 4.19 17.42
CA ARG A 2 -38.19 3.94 16.09
C ARG A 2 -39.18 2.76 16.06
N GLN A 3 -39.00 1.78 16.94
CA GLN A 3 -39.91 0.63 17.08
C GLN A 3 -41.24 1.04 17.73
N ASP A 4 -41.19 1.91 18.75
CA ASP A 4 -42.35 2.38 19.51
C ASP A 4 -43.34 3.18 18.64
N LEU A 5 -42.84 3.94 17.64
CA LEU A 5 -43.67 4.68 16.69
C LEU A 5 -44.45 3.79 15.71
N ILE A 6 -43.90 2.63 15.34
CA ILE A 6 -44.61 1.65 14.49
C ILE A 6 -45.74 1.01 15.29
N GLY A 7 -45.46 0.63 16.54
CA GLY A 7 -46.48 0.08 17.43
C GLY A 7 -47.60 1.08 17.70
N TYR A 8 -47.26 2.36 17.87
CA TYR A 8 -48.23 3.44 18.01
C TYR A 8 -49.16 3.57 16.79
N LEU A 9 -48.63 3.47 15.56
CA LEU A 9 -49.43 3.50 14.32
C LEU A 9 -50.33 2.26 14.14
N LEU A 10 -49.91 1.10 14.66
CA LEU A 10 -50.65 -0.16 14.56
C LEU A 10 -51.56 -0.46 15.76
N ASP A 11 -51.69 0.50 16.69
CA ASP A 11 -52.45 0.37 17.94
C ASP A 11 -52.02 -0.84 18.79
N SER A 12 -50.71 -1.10 18.83
CA SER A 12 -50.11 -2.24 19.52
C SER A 12 -49.19 -1.83 20.69
N VAL A 13 -49.28 -0.59 21.13
CA VAL A 13 -48.56 -0.05 22.31
C VAL A 13 -49.50 -0.02 23.52
N ASP A 14 -48.92 -0.07 24.71
CA ASP A 14 -49.69 0.11 25.94
C ASP A 14 -50.01 1.59 26.22
N GLU A 15 -50.80 1.84 27.27
CA GLU A 15 -51.27 3.18 27.62
C GLU A 15 -50.13 4.10 28.09
N GLU A 16 -49.08 3.54 28.69
CA GLU A 16 -47.94 4.29 29.21
C GLU A 16 -47.05 4.77 28.06
N GLU A 17 -46.71 3.85 27.14
CA GLU A 17 -45.96 4.12 25.91
C GLU A 17 -46.71 5.12 25.00
N ARG A 18 -48.04 4.98 24.90
CA ARG A 18 -48.88 5.91 24.15
C ARG A 18 -48.81 7.33 24.73
N ALA A 19 -48.87 7.47 26.06
CA ALA A 19 -48.78 8.76 26.73
C ALA A 19 -47.41 9.43 26.56
N GLU A 20 -46.32 8.66 26.58
CA GLU A 20 -44.97 9.16 26.32
C GLU A 20 -44.81 9.73 24.90
N ILE A 21 -45.34 9.02 23.90
CA ILE A 21 -45.29 9.46 22.50
C ILE A 21 -46.10 10.74 22.29
N GLU A 22 -47.31 10.84 22.86
CA GLU A 22 -48.12 12.06 22.77
C GLU A 22 -47.48 13.25 23.47
N SER A 23 -46.85 13.04 24.63
CA SER A 23 -46.07 14.07 25.31
C SER A 23 -44.91 14.58 24.46
N ALA A 24 -44.20 13.66 23.78
CA ALA A 24 -43.08 14.01 22.90
C ALA A 24 -43.53 14.76 21.63
N ARG A 25 -44.77 14.55 21.16
CA ARG A 25 -45.39 15.31 20.06
C ARG A 25 -45.81 16.73 20.46
N GLN A 26 -46.09 16.97 21.74
CA GLN A 26 -46.43 18.29 22.26
C GLN A 26 -45.20 19.15 22.58
N ASN A 27 -44.02 18.55 22.70
CA ASN A 27 -42.77 19.25 22.98
C ASN A 27 -42.22 19.94 21.70
N PRO A 28 -42.04 21.29 21.69
CA PRO A 28 -41.59 22.04 20.51
C PRO A 28 -40.24 21.58 19.92
N GLU A 29 -39.35 21.03 20.74
CA GLU A 29 -38.02 20.60 20.30
C GLU A 29 -38.04 19.25 19.57
N THR A 30 -38.96 18.36 19.93
CA THR A 30 -39.03 16.98 19.39
C THR A 30 -40.19 16.75 18.43
N ALA A 31 -41.23 17.57 18.48
CA ALA A 31 -42.43 17.45 17.67
C ALA A 31 -42.13 17.33 16.18
N GLY A 32 -41.29 18.20 15.62
CA GLY A 32 -40.98 18.21 14.18
C GLY A 32 -40.34 16.92 13.68
N LYS A 33 -39.49 16.28 14.49
CA LYS A 33 -38.84 15.02 14.13
C LYS A 33 -39.80 13.84 14.22
N ILE A 34 -40.63 13.79 15.27
CA ILE A 34 -41.61 12.73 15.46
C ILE A 34 -42.69 12.76 14.38
N GLU A 35 -43.22 13.94 14.05
CA GLU A 35 -44.18 14.10 12.95
C GLU A 35 -43.59 13.67 11.60
N HIS A 36 -42.31 13.99 11.35
CA HIS A 36 -41.63 13.54 10.14
C HIS A 36 -41.48 12.02 10.07
N ASP A 37 -41.06 11.40 11.17
CA ASP A 37 -40.89 9.95 11.26
C ASP A 37 -42.22 9.20 11.17
N LEU A 38 -43.30 9.72 11.77
CA LEU A 38 -44.65 9.18 11.65
C LEU A 38 -45.16 9.28 10.20
N ALA A 39 -45.03 10.43 9.54
CA ALA A 39 -45.44 10.59 8.15
C ALA A 39 -44.69 9.64 7.19
N MET A 40 -43.39 9.41 7.44
CA MET A 40 -42.60 8.43 6.71
C MET A 40 -43.11 7.00 6.89
N LEU A 41 -43.46 6.62 8.12
CA LEU A 41 -43.97 5.29 8.45
C LEU A 41 -45.38 5.06 7.90
N GLU A 42 -46.27 6.04 8.01
CA GLU A 42 -47.62 5.99 7.41
C GLU A 42 -47.54 5.76 5.89
N ARG A 43 -46.66 6.49 5.20
CA ARG A 43 -46.43 6.29 3.77
C ARG A 43 -45.89 4.90 3.44
N ALA A 44 -45.06 4.32 4.31
CA ALA A 44 -44.54 2.97 4.15
C ALA A 44 -45.60 1.88 4.40
N LEU A 45 -46.59 2.16 5.26
CA LEU A 45 -47.72 1.27 5.57
C LEU A 45 -48.85 1.38 4.55
N GLN A 46 -48.95 2.48 3.79
CA GLN A 46 -49.98 2.70 2.77
C GLN A 46 -50.21 1.53 1.80
N PRO A 47 -49.19 0.79 1.32
CA PRO A 47 -49.42 -0.38 0.47
C PRO A 47 -50.24 -1.50 1.13
N LEU A 48 -50.17 -1.65 2.46
CA LEU A 48 -50.89 -2.68 3.21
C LEU A 48 -52.39 -2.40 3.30
N GLU A 49 -52.82 -1.15 3.06
CA GLU A 49 -54.26 -0.83 2.98
C GLU A 49 -54.96 -1.59 1.85
N ARG A 50 -54.22 -2.01 0.81
CA ARG A 50 -54.75 -2.83 -0.28
C ARG A 50 -55.14 -4.23 0.16
N ASP A 51 -54.57 -4.73 1.25
CA ASP A 51 -54.83 -6.06 1.80
C ASP A 51 -55.88 -6.02 2.93
N ARG A 52 -56.53 -4.87 3.15
CA ARG A 52 -57.56 -4.67 4.20
C ARG A 52 -58.91 -5.32 3.84
N ASP A 53 -58.96 -6.10 2.77
CA ASP A 53 -60.17 -6.81 2.38
C ASP A 53 -60.69 -7.66 3.53
N VAL A 54 -61.97 -7.47 3.87
CA VAL A 54 -62.63 -8.23 4.92
C VAL A 54 -62.82 -9.66 4.41
N ILE A 55 -61.88 -10.54 4.77
CA ILE A 55 -62.01 -11.97 4.51
C ILE A 55 -63.17 -12.48 5.36
N THR A 56 -64.24 -12.93 4.70
CA THR A 56 -65.36 -13.54 5.42
C THR A 56 -64.87 -14.84 6.05
N PRO A 57 -64.91 -14.98 7.39
CA PRO A 57 -64.41 -16.18 8.03
C PRO A 57 -65.23 -17.41 7.60
N PRO A 58 -64.63 -18.60 7.51
CA PRO A 58 -65.35 -19.83 7.22
C PRO A 58 -66.51 -20.04 8.20
N THR A 59 -67.64 -20.53 7.68
CA THR A 59 -68.82 -20.84 8.49
C THR A 59 -68.46 -21.79 9.64
N GLY A 60 -68.82 -21.41 10.86
CA GLY A 60 -68.55 -22.17 12.08
C GLY A 60 -67.15 -22.01 12.68
N LEU A 61 -66.32 -21.09 12.17
CA LEU A 61 -65.03 -20.76 12.80
C LEU A 61 -65.22 -20.30 14.26
N ALA A 62 -66.16 -19.39 14.50
CA ALA A 62 -66.41 -18.87 15.85
C ALA A 62 -66.81 -19.99 16.83
N GLU A 63 -67.73 -20.89 16.43
CA GLU A 63 -68.14 -22.02 17.25
C GLU A 63 -66.99 -23.00 17.51
N ARG A 64 -66.17 -23.30 16.48
CA ARG A 64 -64.99 -24.17 16.61
C ARG A 64 -63.93 -23.57 17.53
N THR A 65 -63.68 -22.27 17.44
CA THR A 65 -62.73 -21.57 18.31
C THR A 65 -63.25 -21.52 19.75
N ILE A 66 -64.53 -21.20 19.96
CA ILE A 66 -65.14 -21.21 21.29
C ILE A 66 -65.11 -22.63 21.88
N ALA A 67 -65.38 -23.66 21.09
CA ALA A 67 -65.29 -25.05 21.51
C ALA A 67 -63.85 -25.43 21.90
N ALA A 68 -62.84 -25.03 21.12
CA ALA A 68 -61.43 -25.27 21.41
C ALA A 68 -60.96 -24.56 22.69
N VAL A 69 -61.37 -23.30 22.90
CA VAL A 69 -61.06 -22.54 24.13
C VAL A 69 -61.75 -23.18 25.34
N LYS A 70 -63.00 -23.63 25.20
CA LYS A 70 -63.70 -24.38 26.26
C LYS A 70 -63.03 -25.71 26.56
N GLN A 71 -62.59 -26.45 25.55
CA GLN A 71 -61.82 -27.70 25.71
C GLN A 71 -60.50 -27.45 26.44
N ALA A 72 -59.76 -26.41 26.06
CA ALA A 72 -58.54 -25.97 26.73
C ALA A 72 -58.78 -25.43 28.16
N SER A 73 -60.00 -24.98 28.46
CA SER A 73 -60.39 -24.55 29.82
C SER A 73 -60.82 -25.73 30.72
N THR A 74 -61.24 -26.85 30.12
CA THR A 74 -61.58 -28.09 30.84
C THR A 74 -60.39 -29.00 31.08
N ASP A 75 -59.36 -28.95 30.23
CA ASP A 75 -58.07 -29.57 30.51
C ASP A 75 -57.24 -28.64 31.40
N THR A 76 -57.28 -28.94 32.70
CA THR A 76 -56.36 -28.42 33.72
C THR A 76 -56.38 -26.90 33.89
N ARG A 77 -56.98 -26.45 35.00
CA ARG A 77 -56.70 -25.13 35.58
C ARG A 77 -55.17 -25.00 35.67
N PRO A 78 -54.51 -24.11 34.91
CA PRO A 78 -53.09 -23.95 35.08
C PRO A 78 -52.92 -23.33 36.47
N THR A 79 -52.43 -24.13 37.40
CA THR A 79 -51.70 -23.59 38.53
C THR A 79 -50.65 -22.66 37.93
N LEU A 80 -50.54 -21.43 38.46
CA LEU A 80 -49.40 -20.56 38.20
C LEU A 80 -48.16 -21.29 38.74
N SER A 81 -47.61 -22.18 37.94
CA SER A 81 -46.24 -22.63 38.08
C SER A 81 -45.38 -21.41 37.79
N GLU A 82 -44.43 -21.15 38.68
CA GLU A 82 -43.36 -20.19 38.47
C GLU A 82 -42.90 -20.25 37.01
N SER A 83 -42.71 -19.07 36.44
CA SER A 83 -42.17 -18.83 35.11
C SER A 83 -40.94 -19.69 34.88
N VAL A 84 -41.16 -20.89 34.34
CA VAL A 84 -40.13 -21.61 33.62
C VAL A 84 -39.90 -20.75 32.40
N GLU A 85 -38.79 -20.02 32.42
CA GLU A 85 -38.24 -19.34 31.26
C GLU A 85 -38.53 -20.20 30.04
N SER A 86 -39.26 -19.64 29.08
CA SER A 86 -39.49 -20.28 27.79
C SER A 86 -38.12 -20.50 27.17
N ASP A 87 -37.58 -21.71 27.36
CA ASP A 87 -36.36 -22.14 26.71
C ASP A 87 -36.68 -22.15 25.22
N SER A 88 -36.17 -21.12 24.56
CA SER A 88 -36.49 -20.77 23.19
C SER A 88 -36.37 -21.99 22.28
N ILE A 89 -37.46 -22.35 21.59
CA ILE A 89 -37.46 -23.30 20.46
C ILE A 89 -36.89 -22.61 19.21
N ILE A 90 -35.80 -21.85 19.39
CA ILE A 90 -34.89 -21.46 18.35
C ILE A 90 -33.57 -22.04 18.84
N ARG A 91 -33.27 -23.30 18.47
CA ARG A 91 -31.87 -23.72 18.53
C ARG A 91 -31.14 -22.74 17.61
N PRO A 92 -30.31 -21.81 18.12
CA PRO A 92 -29.54 -20.99 17.23
C PRO A 92 -28.70 -21.99 16.44
N ARG A 93 -28.80 -21.96 15.11
CA ARG A 93 -27.91 -22.74 14.25
C ARG A 93 -26.54 -22.06 14.33
N VAL A 94 -25.93 -22.07 15.51
CA VAL A 94 -24.64 -21.44 15.82
C VAL A 94 -23.57 -21.90 14.83
N TRP A 95 -23.69 -23.13 14.32
CA TRP A 95 -22.83 -23.63 13.25
C TRP A 95 -23.02 -22.87 11.92
N LEU A 96 -24.25 -22.55 11.52
CA LEU A 96 -24.54 -21.76 10.33
C LEU A 96 -24.06 -20.31 10.48
N ASP A 97 -24.27 -19.69 11.64
CA ASP A 97 -23.76 -18.35 11.93
C ASP A 97 -22.22 -18.33 11.91
N ARG A 98 -21.56 -19.38 12.43
CA ARG A 98 -20.10 -19.55 12.31
C ARG A 98 -19.66 -19.68 10.86
N VAL A 99 -20.37 -20.45 10.04
CA VAL A 99 -20.05 -20.60 8.60
C VAL A 99 -20.26 -19.29 7.84
N ILE A 100 -21.33 -18.54 8.14
CA ILE A 100 -21.58 -17.23 7.53
C ILE A 100 -20.49 -16.24 7.95
N LEU A 101 -20.13 -16.20 9.23
CA LEU A 101 -19.10 -15.30 9.74
C LEU A 101 -17.71 -15.64 9.17
N THR A 102 -17.35 -16.92 9.05
CA THR A 102 -16.10 -17.31 8.40
C THR A 102 -16.12 -17.00 6.90
N ALA A 103 -17.22 -17.26 6.20
CA ALA A 103 -17.36 -16.95 4.78
C ALA A 103 -17.31 -15.44 4.51
N ALA A 104 -17.99 -14.63 5.33
CA ALA A 104 -17.96 -13.18 5.25
C ALA A 104 -16.56 -12.63 5.58
N SER A 105 -15.88 -13.20 6.58
CA SER A 105 -14.51 -12.80 6.93
C SER A 105 -13.52 -13.14 5.81
N LEU A 106 -13.65 -14.33 5.21
CA LEU A 106 -12.82 -14.75 4.08
C LEU A 106 -13.07 -13.86 2.86
N ALA A 107 -14.35 -13.56 2.57
CA ALA A 107 -14.73 -12.64 1.51
C ALA A 107 -14.15 -11.23 1.75
N ALA A 108 -14.20 -10.74 2.99
CA ALA A 108 -13.59 -9.46 3.35
C ALA A 108 -12.07 -9.47 3.14
N ILE A 109 -11.35 -10.52 3.55
CA ILE A 109 -9.90 -10.65 3.33
C ILE A 109 -9.58 -10.68 1.83
N ILE A 110 -10.31 -11.46 1.04
CA ILE A 110 -10.08 -11.56 -0.41
C ILE A 110 -10.29 -10.21 -1.11
N LEU A 111 -11.25 -9.40 -0.64
CA LEU A 111 -11.52 -8.08 -1.20
C LEU A 111 -10.56 -6.99 -0.71
N LEU A 112 -10.14 -7.05 0.56
CA LEU A 112 -9.29 -6.01 1.18
C LEU A 112 -7.79 -6.25 0.98
N ALA A 113 -7.34 -7.50 0.94
CA ALA A 113 -5.94 -7.85 0.76
C ALA A 113 -5.30 -7.22 -0.50
N PRO A 114 -5.88 -7.29 -1.72
CA PRO A 114 -5.26 -6.68 -2.89
C PRO A 114 -5.13 -5.17 -2.75
N LEU A 115 -6.14 -4.49 -2.19
CA LEU A 115 -6.08 -3.05 -1.95
C LEU A 115 -4.97 -2.68 -0.96
N LEU A 116 -4.80 -3.45 0.11
CA LEU A 116 -3.71 -3.25 1.06
C LEU A 116 -2.34 -3.46 0.41
N LEU A 117 -2.19 -4.49 -0.43
CA LEU A 117 -0.93 -4.73 -1.15
C LEU A 117 -0.58 -3.56 -2.09
N GLU A 118 -1.54 -3.07 -2.88
CA GLU A 118 -1.34 -1.91 -3.76
C GLU A 118 -0.94 -0.66 -2.97
N THR A 119 -1.64 -0.35 -1.87
CA THR A 119 -1.30 0.83 -1.05
C THR A 119 0.09 0.73 -0.41
N MET A 120 0.53 -0.48 -0.06
CA MET A 120 1.87 -0.70 0.46
C MET A 120 2.93 -0.52 -0.62
N GLU A 121 2.68 -0.97 -1.84
CA GLU A 121 3.58 -0.79 -2.99
C GLU A 121 3.73 0.70 -3.35
N ASP A 122 2.63 1.44 -3.42
CA ASP A 122 2.66 2.89 -3.65
C ASP A 122 3.40 3.64 -2.54
N ALA A 123 3.23 3.22 -1.28
CA ALA A 123 3.96 3.79 -0.15
C ALA A 123 5.47 3.53 -0.24
N ARG A 124 5.87 2.32 -0.66
CA ARG A 124 7.28 1.96 -0.87
C ARG A 124 7.90 2.78 -2.00
N ALA A 125 7.22 2.87 -3.15
CA ALA A 125 7.68 3.64 -4.29
C ALA A 125 7.81 5.14 -3.95
N THR A 126 6.82 5.71 -3.26
CA THR A 126 6.87 7.11 -2.80
C THR A 126 8.06 7.36 -1.88
N ARG A 127 8.32 6.43 -0.95
CA ARG A 127 9.47 6.52 -0.04
C ARG A 127 10.80 6.36 -0.78
N ALA A 128 10.89 5.48 -1.76
CA ALA A 128 12.06 5.33 -2.61
C ALA A 128 12.37 6.62 -3.37
N GLN A 129 11.36 7.22 -4.01
CA GLN A 129 11.50 8.50 -4.70
C GLN A 129 11.97 9.62 -3.75
N GLN A 130 11.41 9.71 -2.54
CA GLN A 130 11.85 10.67 -1.52
C GLN A 130 13.29 10.44 -1.07
N ASN A 131 13.70 9.17 -0.90
CA ASN A 131 15.07 8.82 -0.55
C ASN A 131 16.03 9.23 -1.68
N LEU A 132 15.72 8.90 -2.92
CA LEU A 132 16.51 9.28 -4.08
C LEU A 132 16.58 10.79 -4.29
N GLN A 133 15.53 11.54 -3.96
CA GLN A 133 15.59 13.01 -4.01
C GLN A 133 16.60 13.58 -3.00
N LYS A 134 16.72 12.96 -1.82
CA LYS A 134 17.76 13.33 -0.83
C LYS A 134 19.15 12.98 -1.33
N VAL A 135 19.31 11.80 -1.95
CA VAL A 135 20.58 11.38 -2.56
C VAL A 135 20.97 12.32 -3.71
N ALA A 136 20.02 12.70 -4.57
CA ALA A 136 20.22 13.67 -5.63
C ALA A 136 20.72 15.02 -5.08
N THR A 137 20.11 15.49 -3.99
CA THR A 137 20.54 16.71 -3.29
C THR A 137 21.97 16.57 -2.75
N ALA A 138 22.33 15.42 -2.18
CA ALA A 138 23.68 15.14 -1.69
C ALA A 138 24.72 15.11 -2.84
N LEU A 139 24.37 14.49 -3.97
CA LEU A 139 25.20 14.44 -5.18
C LEU A 139 25.40 15.82 -5.80
N GLN A 140 24.34 16.64 -5.89
CA GLN A 140 24.43 18.02 -6.36
C GLN A 140 25.32 18.86 -5.44
N GLY A 141 25.12 18.77 -4.13
CA GLY A 141 25.97 19.47 -3.17
C GLY A 141 27.44 19.03 -3.24
N TYR A 142 27.72 17.77 -3.63
CA TYR A 142 29.07 17.31 -3.92
C TYR A 142 29.62 17.99 -5.18
N ALA A 143 28.84 17.96 -6.26
CA ALA A 143 29.22 18.58 -7.52
C ALA A 143 29.43 20.10 -7.43
N ASP A 144 28.66 20.79 -6.58
CA ASP A 144 28.82 22.24 -6.35
C ASP A 144 30.19 22.57 -5.71
N VAL A 145 30.69 21.69 -4.84
CA VAL A 145 31.99 21.88 -4.17
C VAL A 145 33.15 21.41 -5.04
N HIS A 146 33.00 20.27 -5.71
CA HIS A 146 34.09 19.61 -6.47
C HIS A 146 34.06 19.89 -7.97
N SER A 147 33.06 20.60 -8.48
CA SER A 147 32.78 20.83 -9.91
C SER A 147 32.60 19.54 -10.74
N MET A 148 32.38 18.41 -10.07
CA MET A 148 32.18 17.09 -10.65
C MET A 148 31.44 16.18 -9.67
N TYR A 149 30.72 15.19 -10.18
CA TYR A 149 30.13 14.15 -9.36
C TYR A 149 31.19 13.17 -8.81
N PRO A 150 30.91 12.45 -7.71
CA PRO A 150 31.78 11.37 -7.25
C PRO A 150 32.08 10.43 -8.41
N THR A 151 33.36 10.25 -8.71
CA THR A 151 33.81 9.45 -9.85
C THR A 151 34.91 8.50 -9.36
N PRO A 152 34.83 7.20 -9.69
CA PRO A 152 35.88 6.26 -9.33
C PRO A 152 37.23 6.62 -9.97
N PRO A 153 38.36 6.15 -9.39
CA PRO A 153 39.66 6.22 -10.05
C PRO A 153 39.63 5.55 -11.43
N ASN A 154 40.55 5.95 -12.33
CA ASN A 154 40.61 5.40 -13.69
C ASN A 154 40.81 3.87 -13.73
N GLU A 155 41.55 3.34 -12.75
CA GLU A 155 41.97 1.94 -12.65
C GLU A 155 42.13 1.53 -11.17
N GLY A 156 42.23 0.22 -10.94
CA GLY A 156 42.56 -0.36 -9.63
C GLY A 156 41.35 -0.94 -8.88
N PRO A 157 41.56 -1.51 -7.68
CA PRO A 157 40.52 -2.21 -6.93
C PRO A 157 39.34 -1.31 -6.55
N LEU A 158 39.60 -0.03 -6.27
CA LEU A 158 38.58 0.96 -5.91
C LEU A 158 37.84 1.55 -7.13
N SER A 159 38.27 1.21 -8.36
CA SER A 159 37.60 1.67 -9.57
C SER A 159 36.28 0.92 -9.74
N ARG A 160 35.25 1.37 -9.05
CA ARG A 160 33.95 0.70 -8.87
C ARG A 160 32.82 1.72 -8.89
N ALA A 161 31.71 1.38 -9.54
CA ALA A 161 30.55 2.27 -9.63
C ALA A 161 30.05 2.68 -8.23
N GLY A 162 29.98 1.73 -7.30
CA GLY A 162 29.48 1.94 -5.94
C GLY A 162 30.33 2.86 -5.06
N LEU A 163 31.54 3.26 -5.49
CA LEU A 163 32.43 4.12 -4.69
C LEU A 163 31.82 5.48 -4.34
N TYR A 164 30.81 5.92 -5.10
CA TYR A 164 30.07 7.15 -4.80
C TYR A 164 29.52 7.16 -3.36
N ALA A 165 29.00 6.02 -2.88
CA ALA A 165 28.33 5.94 -1.59
C ALA A 165 29.31 6.11 -0.42
N PRO A 166 30.42 5.36 -0.32
CA PRO A 166 31.49 5.63 0.64
C PRO A 166 32.06 7.05 0.55
N THR A 167 32.14 7.62 -0.66
CA THR A 167 32.61 8.99 -0.86
C THR A 167 31.65 10.01 -0.22
N LEU A 168 30.34 9.86 -0.41
CA LEU A 168 29.34 10.72 0.21
C LEU A 168 29.29 10.57 1.73
N VAL A 169 29.50 9.35 2.25
CA VAL A 169 29.59 9.08 3.69
C VAL A 169 30.82 9.76 4.31
N SER A 170 32.01 9.58 3.73
CA SER A 170 33.24 10.21 4.25
C SER A 170 33.17 11.75 4.22
N GLU A 171 32.39 12.33 3.30
CA GLU A 171 32.12 13.77 3.26
C GLU A 171 30.92 14.22 4.11
N HIS A 172 30.32 13.34 4.90
CA HIS A 172 29.19 13.62 5.80
C HIS A 172 27.95 14.17 5.06
N ARG A 173 27.77 13.78 3.79
CA ARG A 173 26.63 14.21 2.95
C ARG A 173 25.43 13.27 3.09
N ILE A 174 25.69 12.01 3.42
CA ILE A 174 24.70 10.99 3.80
C ILE A 174 25.22 10.24 5.02
N GLN A 175 24.34 9.55 5.76
CA GLN A 175 24.74 8.76 6.92
C GLN A 175 24.90 7.29 6.53
N PRO A 176 25.80 6.52 7.16
CA PRO A 176 26.01 5.10 6.83
C PRO A 176 24.77 4.22 6.90
N ASP A 177 23.82 4.55 7.79
CA ASP A 177 22.67 3.74 8.17
C ASP A 177 21.31 4.43 7.92
N ASP A 178 21.27 5.51 7.14
CA ASP A 178 20.02 6.25 6.84
C ASP A 178 19.04 5.49 5.93
N GLY A 179 19.48 4.39 5.33
CA GLY A 179 18.69 3.57 4.42
C GLY A 179 18.30 4.28 3.12
N LEU A 180 18.95 5.39 2.77
CA LEU A 180 18.65 6.13 1.54
C LEU A 180 18.93 5.29 0.29
N LEU A 181 19.99 4.48 0.33
CA LEU A 181 20.41 3.62 -0.79
C LEU A 181 19.74 2.23 -0.78
N VAL A 182 18.69 2.05 0.02
CA VAL A 182 17.98 0.78 0.15
C VAL A 182 16.52 0.98 -0.26
N TYR A 183 16.04 0.15 -1.17
CA TYR A 183 14.65 0.19 -1.61
C TYR A 183 13.71 -0.45 -0.57
N PRO A 184 12.64 0.23 -0.15
CA PRO A 184 11.70 -0.31 0.83
C PRO A 184 11.07 -1.64 0.37
N GLY A 185 11.29 -2.72 1.13
CA GLY A 185 10.79 -4.06 0.79
C GLY A 185 11.74 -4.94 -0.04
N SER A 186 12.90 -4.42 -0.46
CA SER A 186 13.94 -5.21 -1.14
C SER A 186 14.49 -6.33 -0.23
N ALA A 187 15.26 -7.25 -0.81
CA ALA A 187 15.96 -8.27 -0.03
C ALA A 187 16.94 -7.64 0.97
N LEU A 188 17.61 -6.55 0.58
CA LEU A 188 18.54 -5.81 1.42
C LEU A 188 17.82 -5.12 2.58
N ASN A 189 16.68 -4.47 2.30
CA ASN A 189 15.83 -3.84 3.31
C ASN A 189 15.33 -4.83 4.37
N ARG A 190 14.93 -6.03 3.95
CA ARG A 190 14.42 -7.07 4.84
C ARG A 190 15.48 -7.66 5.77
N LYS A 191 16.76 -7.65 5.38
CA LYS A 191 17.86 -8.06 6.25
C LYS A 191 18.09 -7.04 7.38
N GLY A 192 17.99 -5.74 7.05
CA GLY A 192 18.00 -4.65 8.04
C GLY A 192 19.37 -4.36 8.66
N ASP A 193 20.45 -4.95 8.15
CA ASP A 193 21.83 -4.81 8.63
C ASP A 193 22.74 -4.06 7.65
N PHE A 194 22.18 -3.54 6.55
CA PHE A 194 22.94 -2.82 5.55
C PHE A 194 23.47 -1.49 6.08
N GLN A 195 24.79 -1.29 5.92
CA GLN A 195 25.47 -0.04 6.22
C GLN A 195 26.48 0.25 5.12
N ILE A 196 26.54 1.52 4.70
CA ILE A 196 27.50 1.99 3.72
C ILE A 196 28.86 2.14 4.40
N PRO A 197 29.93 1.45 3.93
CA PRO A 197 31.25 1.60 4.53
C PRO A 197 31.82 2.99 4.26
N SER A 198 32.67 3.50 5.15
CA SER A 198 33.44 4.71 4.83
C SER A 198 34.56 4.39 3.82
N LYS A 199 35.11 5.43 3.19
CA LYS A 199 36.25 5.25 2.29
C LYS A 199 37.47 4.67 3.01
N GLU A 200 37.71 5.10 4.25
CA GLU A 200 38.81 4.63 5.09
C GLU A 200 38.66 3.14 5.44
N GLU A 201 37.43 2.69 5.72
CA GLU A 201 37.14 1.27 5.97
C GLU A 201 37.35 0.42 4.72
N LEU A 202 36.98 0.94 3.55
CA LEU A 202 37.16 0.27 2.27
C LEU A 202 38.65 0.14 1.92
N GLU A 203 39.42 1.21 2.12
CA GLU A 203 40.88 1.21 1.93
C GLU A 203 41.58 0.25 2.91
N ALA A 204 41.16 0.22 4.17
CA ALA A 204 41.72 -0.70 5.17
C ALA A 204 41.41 -2.18 4.88
N ALA A 205 40.35 -2.47 4.13
CA ALA A 205 39.96 -3.84 3.77
C ALA A 205 40.66 -4.36 2.50
N LEU A 206 41.36 -3.52 1.74
CA LEU A 206 41.94 -3.88 0.44
C LEU A 206 42.71 -5.20 0.46
N GLY A 207 42.38 -6.09 -0.50
CA GLY A 207 43.02 -7.40 -0.64
C GLY A 207 42.51 -8.48 0.32
N THR A 208 41.44 -8.22 1.08
CA THR A 208 40.80 -9.21 1.97
C THR A 208 39.44 -9.68 1.42
N GLU A 209 38.92 -10.81 1.92
CA GLU A 209 37.55 -11.24 1.62
C GLU A 209 36.49 -10.22 2.06
N LYS A 210 36.79 -9.40 3.08
CA LYS A 210 35.90 -8.32 3.51
C LYS A 210 35.74 -7.28 2.40
N PHE A 211 36.82 -6.95 1.69
CA PHE A 211 36.77 -5.99 0.59
C PHE A 211 35.86 -6.44 -0.54
N GLU A 212 35.98 -7.70 -0.97
CA GLU A 212 35.11 -8.27 -2.01
C GLU A 212 33.62 -8.18 -1.61
N LYS A 213 33.30 -8.46 -0.34
CA LYS A 213 31.93 -8.29 0.16
C LYS A 213 31.47 -6.84 0.18
N LEU A 214 32.36 -5.90 0.53
CA LEU A 214 32.02 -4.48 0.58
C LEU A 214 31.79 -3.91 -0.82
N ILE A 215 32.62 -4.26 -1.81
CA ILE A 215 32.44 -3.75 -3.18
C ILE A 215 31.13 -4.22 -3.81
N ASP A 216 30.64 -5.40 -3.44
CA ASP A 216 29.40 -5.96 -3.96
C ASP A 216 28.16 -5.22 -3.44
N VAL A 217 28.22 -4.65 -2.24
CA VAL A 217 27.03 -4.10 -1.56
C VAL A 217 27.08 -2.60 -1.31
N MET A 218 28.25 -1.94 -1.35
CA MET A 218 28.40 -0.54 -0.92
C MET A 218 27.46 0.46 -1.63
N GLY A 219 27.03 0.17 -2.86
CA GLY A 219 26.05 0.98 -3.60
C GLY A 219 24.57 0.78 -3.19
N GLY A 220 24.27 -0.23 -2.38
CA GLY A 220 22.91 -0.58 -1.96
C GLY A 220 22.09 -1.22 -3.08
N ASP A 221 20.81 -0.87 -3.17
CA ASP A 221 19.90 -1.34 -4.23
C ASP A 221 19.98 -0.49 -5.52
N TYR A 222 20.82 0.56 -5.54
CA TYR A 222 20.95 1.51 -6.65
C TYR A 222 22.34 1.46 -7.30
N GLY A 223 22.33 1.48 -8.63
CA GLY A 223 23.51 1.61 -9.46
C GLY A 223 23.88 3.07 -9.70
N TYR A 224 25.12 3.28 -10.13
CA TYR A 224 25.67 4.63 -10.32
C TYR A 224 26.43 4.75 -11.63
N THR A 225 26.54 5.96 -12.15
CA THR A 225 27.21 6.21 -13.43
C THR A 225 28.67 5.73 -13.42
N LEU A 226 29.04 4.99 -14.47
CA LEU A 226 30.43 4.57 -14.73
C LEU A 226 31.25 5.69 -15.40
N GLY A 227 30.65 6.87 -15.64
CA GLY A 227 31.28 7.95 -16.40
C GLY A 227 31.52 7.55 -17.86
N TYR A 228 32.45 8.23 -18.52
CA TYR A 228 32.83 7.96 -19.90
C TYR A 228 34.34 8.04 -20.09
N ARG A 229 34.87 7.30 -21.07
CA ARG A 229 36.27 7.38 -21.49
C ARG A 229 36.39 8.31 -22.69
N ASP A 230 37.35 9.22 -22.66
CA ASP A 230 37.67 10.06 -23.81
C ASP A 230 38.44 9.29 -24.89
N GLU A 231 38.74 9.94 -26.01
CA GLU A 231 39.52 9.33 -27.11
C GLU A 231 40.91 8.83 -26.67
N SER A 232 41.46 9.34 -25.57
CA SER A 232 42.72 8.88 -24.99
C SER A 232 42.57 7.67 -24.07
N GLY A 233 41.34 7.16 -23.90
CA GLY A 233 41.02 6.04 -23.03
C GLY A 233 40.93 6.41 -21.55
N ARG A 234 41.07 7.70 -21.20
CA ARG A 234 41.04 8.15 -19.80
C ARG A 234 39.60 8.34 -19.35
N LEU A 235 39.29 7.78 -18.19
CA LEU A 235 38.02 8.02 -17.52
C LEU A 235 37.87 9.51 -17.19
N LYS A 236 36.73 10.08 -17.58
CA LYS A 236 36.34 11.46 -17.28
C LYS A 236 35.22 11.45 -16.24
N PRO A 237 35.31 12.36 -15.25
CA PRO A 237 34.22 12.53 -14.31
C PRO A 237 33.04 13.24 -15.00
N ASN A 238 31.84 12.88 -14.59
CA ASN A 238 30.64 13.61 -15.00
C ASN A 238 30.60 14.94 -14.26
N ARG A 239 30.32 16.02 -14.98
CA ARG A 239 30.12 17.36 -14.40
C ARG A 239 28.63 17.64 -14.30
N ASN A 240 28.25 18.46 -13.34
CA ASN A 240 26.88 18.98 -13.27
C ASN A 240 26.71 20.05 -14.36
N GLN A 241 26.14 19.66 -15.49
CA GLN A 241 25.70 20.53 -16.59
C GLN A 241 24.17 20.72 -16.58
N GLN A 242 23.47 20.21 -15.56
CA GLN A 242 22.02 20.29 -15.39
C GLN A 242 21.24 19.70 -16.58
N ARG A 243 21.74 18.61 -17.18
CA ARG A 243 21.05 17.91 -18.27
C ARG A 243 19.87 17.11 -17.73
N SER A 244 18.66 17.41 -18.20
CA SER A 244 17.44 16.71 -17.80
C SER A 244 17.30 15.31 -18.40
N HIS A 245 18.18 14.90 -19.30
CA HIS A 245 18.12 13.59 -19.97
C HIS A 245 19.29 12.67 -19.61
N HIS A 246 20.29 13.16 -18.88
CA HIS A 246 21.50 12.39 -18.58
C HIS A 246 21.37 11.69 -17.22
N PRO A 247 21.24 10.35 -17.17
CA PRO A 247 21.11 9.62 -15.91
C PRO A 247 22.44 9.57 -15.16
N ILE A 248 22.40 9.78 -13.84
CA ILE A 248 23.56 9.69 -12.94
C ILE A 248 23.47 8.50 -11.98
N MET A 249 22.24 8.09 -11.65
CA MET A 249 21.95 6.96 -10.77
C MET A 249 20.63 6.34 -11.22
N ALA A 250 20.51 5.03 -11.06
CA ALA A 250 19.25 4.34 -11.26
C ALA A 250 19.23 3.08 -10.41
N ASP A 251 18.18 2.28 -10.52
CA ASP A 251 18.17 0.95 -9.92
C ASP A 251 19.28 0.07 -10.48
N ALA A 252 19.98 -0.64 -9.60
CA ALA A 252 21.15 -1.42 -9.98
C ALA A 252 20.78 -2.54 -10.97
N PRO A 253 21.61 -2.80 -12.00
CA PRO A 253 21.37 -3.89 -12.92
C PRO A 253 21.51 -5.24 -12.22
N ASP A 254 20.72 -6.23 -12.65
CA ASP A 254 20.90 -7.63 -12.30
C ASP A 254 22.14 -8.22 -13.00
N ALA A 255 22.46 -9.47 -12.70
CA ALA A 255 23.61 -10.17 -13.28
C ALA A 255 23.57 -10.26 -14.83
N SER A 256 22.42 -10.05 -15.47
CA SER A 256 22.32 -10.02 -16.93
C SER A 256 22.73 -8.68 -17.53
N GLY A 257 22.76 -7.61 -16.72
CA GLY A 257 23.07 -6.26 -17.18
C GLY A 257 22.00 -5.63 -18.06
N LYS A 258 20.79 -6.21 -18.12
CA LYS A 258 19.71 -5.74 -19.00
C LYS A 258 18.57 -5.09 -18.24
N GLN A 259 18.33 -5.50 -17.00
CA GLN A 259 17.23 -5.01 -16.18
C GLN A 259 17.69 -4.94 -14.73
N SER A 260 16.87 -4.39 -13.84
CA SER A 260 17.07 -4.50 -12.40
C SER A 260 16.19 -5.62 -11.85
N SER A 261 16.72 -6.39 -10.89
CA SER A 261 15.95 -7.37 -10.12
C SER A 261 15.55 -6.86 -8.74
N ASN A 262 15.88 -5.61 -8.41
CA ASN A 262 15.69 -5.09 -7.06
C ASN A 262 14.22 -4.69 -6.77
N HIS A 263 13.38 -4.63 -7.80
CA HIS A 263 12.01 -4.12 -7.74
C HIS A 263 10.98 -5.17 -8.16
N PRO A 264 10.10 -5.64 -7.26
CA PRO A 264 9.10 -6.67 -7.56
C PRO A 264 8.00 -6.22 -8.54
N ASP A 265 7.76 -4.91 -8.62
CA ASP A 265 6.71 -4.26 -9.42
C ASP A 265 7.19 -3.88 -10.84
N GLY A 266 8.49 -3.99 -11.13
CA GLY A 266 9.07 -3.63 -12.43
C GLY A 266 9.13 -2.12 -12.70
N ALA A 267 8.91 -1.30 -11.68
CA ALA A 267 9.19 0.13 -11.76
C ALA A 267 10.69 0.37 -11.58
N HIS A 268 11.26 1.25 -12.40
CA HIS A 268 12.62 1.72 -12.22
C HIS A 268 12.65 3.18 -11.84
N HIS A 269 13.52 3.54 -10.90
CA HIS A 269 13.78 4.90 -10.50
C HIS A 269 15.10 5.35 -11.13
N ILE A 270 15.07 6.54 -11.72
CA ILE A 270 16.23 7.15 -12.37
C ILE A 270 16.41 8.54 -11.78
N VAL A 271 17.63 8.85 -11.35
CA VAL A 271 18.06 10.18 -10.97
C VAL A 271 18.84 10.77 -12.13
N TYR A 272 18.41 11.95 -12.58
CA TYR A 272 19.06 12.69 -13.64
C TYR A 272 20.02 13.75 -13.10
N GLU A 273 20.88 14.25 -13.98
CA GLU A 273 21.93 15.22 -13.65
C GLU A 273 21.39 16.54 -13.06
N ASP A 274 20.24 17.01 -13.54
CA ASP A 274 19.54 18.17 -12.96
C ASP A 274 18.90 17.88 -11.57
N GLY A 275 18.99 16.64 -11.07
CA GLY A 275 18.57 16.19 -9.75
C GLY A 275 17.09 15.80 -9.64
N HIS A 276 16.33 15.78 -10.72
CA HIS A 276 14.99 15.20 -10.67
C HIS A 276 15.05 13.67 -10.65
N VAL A 277 14.03 13.07 -10.04
CA VAL A 277 13.85 11.62 -9.98
C VAL A 277 12.63 11.25 -10.81
N GLU A 278 12.80 10.37 -11.79
CA GLU A 278 11.72 9.82 -12.60
C GLU A 278 11.48 8.36 -12.25
N ARG A 279 10.21 7.98 -12.13
CA ARG A 279 9.78 6.58 -12.05
C ARG A 279 9.25 6.13 -13.40
N ILE A 280 9.92 5.17 -14.01
CA ILE A 280 9.55 4.59 -15.29
C ILE A 280 9.05 3.15 -15.11
N TRP A 281 8.04 2.76 -15.86
CA TRP A 281 7.52 1.39 -15.83
C TRP A 281 8.18 0.56 -16.93
N VAL A 282 9.00 -0.39 -16.52
CA VAL A 282 9.70 -1.27 -17.45
C VAL A 282 8.77 -2.42 -17.82
N THR A 283 8.01 -2.22 -18.90
CA THR A 283 7.49 -3.37 -19.65
C THR A 283 8.58 -3.86 -20.59
N SER A 284 8.49 -5.10 -21.09
CA SER A 284 9.39 -5.60 -22.13
C SER A 284 9.50 -4.66 -23.34
N SER A 285 8.48 -3.82 -23.59
CA SER A 285 8.47 -2.80 -24.64
C SER A 285 8.96 -1.40 -24.21
N THR A 286 9.01 -1.11 -22.91
CA THR A 286 9.45 0.19 -22.36
C THR A 286 10.95 0.20 -22.07
N LEU A 287 11.52 -0.94 -21.68
CA LEU A 287 12.98 -1.10 -21.62
C LEU A 287 13.57 -0.75 -22.99
N ASP A 288 13.00 -1.35 -24.06
CA ASP A 288 13.34 -1.03 -25.45
C ASP A 288 13.12 0.45 -25.85
N LYS A 289 12.26 1.19 -25.13
CA LYS A 289 12.06 2.63 -25.34
C LYS A 289 13.08 3.50 -24.62
N LEU A 290 13.61 3.09 -23.46
CA LEU A 290 14.89 3.64 -23.00
C LEU A 290 15.97 3.33 -24.04
N HIS A 291 15.95 2.11 -24.59
CA HIS A 291 16.94 1.59 -25.53
C HIS A 291 16.83 2.11 -26.97
N LYS A 292 15.98 3.11 -27.25
CA LYS A 292 15.73 3.52 -28.64
C LYS A 292 16.99 4.07 -29.33
N ASN A 293 17.91 4.67 -28.56
CA ASN A 293 19.21 5.13 -29.05
C ASN A 293 20.40 4.79 -28.11
N ASP A 294 20.17 4.52 -26.81
CA ASP A 294 21.23 4.21 -25.82
C ASP A 294 20.66 3.33 -24.68
N HIS A 295 21.44 2.41 -24.12
CA HIS A 295 20.97 1.43 -23.12
C HIS A 295 21.42 1.83 -21.72
N LEU A 296 20.51 1.91 -20.74
CA LEU A 296 20.82 2.44 -19.39
C LEU A 296 22.02 1.76 -18.72
N TYR A 297 22.18 0.44 -18.93
CA TYR A 297 23.24 -0.37 -18.32
C TYR A 297 24.35 -0.82 -19.29
N LEU A 298 24.30 -0.43 -20.57
CA LEU A 298 25.28 -0.85 -21.58
C LEU A 298 25.71 0.36 -22.40
N ASN A 299 27.02 0.54 -22.59
CA ASN A 299 27.50 1.60 -23.47
C ASN A 299 27.14 1.32 -24.95
N ASN A 300 27.51 2.25 -25.82
CA ASN A 300 27.34 2.12 -27.28
C ASN A 300 28.01 0.88 -27.92
N ASP A 301 28.93 0.18 -27.23
CA ASP A 301 29.49 -1.12 -27.68
C ASP A 301 28.66 -2.33 -27.19
N GLY A 302 27.58 -2.10 -26.45
CA GLY A 302 26.77 -3.14 -25.82
C GLY A 302 27.45 -3.80 -24.61
N LYS A 303 28.32 -3.08 -23.90
CA LYS A 303 29.09 -3.59 -22.75
C LYS A 303 28.76 -2.83 -21.46
N ILE A 304 28.80 -3.55 -20.34
CA ILE A 304 28.78 -2.96 -19.00
C ILE A 304 30.19 -2.39 -18.71
N ALA A 305 30.42 -1.16 -19.17
CA ALA A 305 31.65 -0.41 -19.00
C ALA A 305 31.35 1.09 -19.13
N ALA A 306 32.31 1.97 -18.88
CA ALA A 306 32.15 3.40 -19.10
C ALA A 306 31.69 3.71 -20.53
N GLY A 307 30.95 4.82 -20.64
CA GLY A 307 30.49 5.35 -21.92
C GLY A 307 31.64 5.69 -22.86
N LYS A 308 31.35 5.72 -24.16
CA LYS A 308 32.29 6.07 -25.23
C LYS A 308 32.44 7.57 -25.44
N ASN A 309 31.52 8.36 -24.93
CA ASN A 309 31.51 9.81 -25.04
C ASN A 309 30.63 10.41 -23.93
N VAL A 310 30.57 11.74 -23.89
CA VAL A 310 29.88 12.51 -22.83
C VAL A 310 28.36 12.29 -22.77
N GLU A 311 27.75 11.81 -23.84
CA GLU A 311 26.31 11.51 -23.92
C GLU A 311 26.01 10.01 -23.76
N ASP A 312 27.03 9.15 -23.70
CA ASP A 312 26.90 7.70 -23.51
C ASP A 312 26.86 7.40 -22.01
N ALA A 313 25.66 7.32 -21.45
CA ALA A 313 25.44 7.24 -20.02
C ALA A 313 25.19 5.78 -19.58
N VAL A 314 26.14 5.22 -18.82
CA VAL A 314 26.02 3.84 -18.32
C VAL A 314 25.93 3.82 -16.81
N ILE A 315 24.89 3.16 -16.30
CA ILE A 315 24.71 2.86 -14.88
C ILE A 315 25.26 1.46 -14.58
N GLY A 316 26.23 1.38 -13.66
CA GLY A 316 26.80 0.14 -13.18
C GLY A 316 26.27 -0.24 -11.79
N ASP A 317 26.25 -1.54 -11.50
CA ASP A 317 26.10 -2.04 -10.14
C ASP A 317 27.36 -1.73 -9.31
N SER A 318 27.25 -1.84 -8.00
CA SER A 318 28.27 -1.49 -7.01
C SER A 318 29.67 -1.99 -7.38
N HIS A 319 29.78 -3.22 -7.84
CA HIS A 319 31.05 -3.89 -8.17
C HIS A 319 31.54 -3.69 -9.61
N HIS A 320 30.76 -3.07 -10.51
CA HIS A 320 31.15 -2.88 -11.90
C HIS A 320 32.27 -1.86 -12.05
N GLN A 321 33.16 -2.10 -13.03
CA GLN A 321 34.29 -1.24 -13.35
C GLN A 321 33.99 -0.35 -14.58
N PRO A 322 34.47 0.91 -14.60
CA PRO A 322 34.45 1.78 -15.77
C PRO A 322 35.34 1.31 -16.93
#